data_AF-A0A367LXE8-F1
#
_entry.id   AF-A0A367LXE8-F1
#
_cell.length_a   1.000
_cell.length_b   1.000
_cell.length_c   1.000
_cell.angle_alpha   90.00
_cell.angle_beta   90.00
_cell.angle_gamma   90.00
#
_symmetry.space_group_name_H-M   'P 1'
#
loop_
_entity.id
_entity.type
_entity.pdbx_description
1 polymer ?
#
loop_
_entity_poly.entity_id
_entity_poly.type
_entity_poly.pdbx_seq_one_letter_code
_entity_poly.pdbx_strand_id
1 'polypeptide(L)'
;MYVAVKGGEKAIDNAHRLLARKRRGDTALPELSVEQIRQQMPLAVSRVMTEGSLYDEQLAALAIKQAAGDLMEAIFLLRAYRTTLPRFAASLPL
;
A
#
# COMPACT_ATOMS: atom_id res chain seq x y z
N MET A 1 26.34 -20.83 29.70
CA MET A 1 25.55 -19.69 30.20
C MET A 1 24.89 -19.03 29.00
N TYR A 2 23.58 -18.80 29.02
CA TYR A 2 22.88 -18.04 27.97
C TYR A 2 22.81 -16.56 28.36
N VAL A 3 23.01 -15.67 27.40
CA VAL A 3 22.95 -14.21 27.58
C VAL A 3 22.01 -13.60 26.56
N ALA A 4 21.29 -12.54 26.95
CA ALA A 4 20.39 -11.84 26.04
C ALA A 4 21.20 -11.12 24.95
N VAL A 5 20.74 -11.24 23.69
CA VAL A 5 21.33 -10.58 22.52
C VAL A 5 20.26 -9.80 21.77
N LYS A 6 20.68 -8.74 21.06
CA LYS A 6 19.80 -7.99 20.15
C LYS A 6 19.74 -8.71 18.80
N GLY A 7 18.54 -8.89 18.27
CA GLY A 7 18.32 -9.44 16.93
C GLY A 7 17.01 -9.00 16.26
N GLY A 8 16.15 -8.27 16.98
CA GLY A 8 14.81 -7.90 16.51
C GLY A 8 14.81 -7.04 15.26
N GLU A 9 15.62 -5.98 15.22
CA GLU A 9 15.73 -5.09 14.05
C GLU A 9 16.16 -5.85 12.80
N LYS A 10 17.24 -6.65 12.90
CA LYS A 10 17.69 -7.50 11.81
C LYS A 10 16.63 -8.52 11.37
N ALA A 11 15.82 -9.03 12.30
CA ALA A 11 14.72 -9.94 11.97
C ALA A 11 13.59 -9.21 11.22
N ILE A 12 13.21 -8.01 11.67
CA ILE A 12 12.21 -7.15 11.01
C ILE A 12 12.65 -6.79 9.59
N ASP A 13 13.90 -6.35 9.41
CA ASP A 13 14.45 -6.04 8.09
C ASP A 13 14.39 -7.22 7.12
N ASN A 14 14.76 -8.41 7.61
CA ASN A 14 14.71 -9.61 6.79
C ASN A 14 13.26 -10.03 6.47
N ALA A 15 12.32 -9.82 7.40
CA ALA A 15 10.90 -10.04 7.15
C ALA A 15 10.36 -9.09 6.06
N HIS A 16 10.71 -7.80 6.11
CA HIS A 16 10.34 -6.85 5.06
C HIS A 16 10.94 -7.21 3.70
N ARG A 17 12.21 -7.62 3.64
CA ARG A 17 12.84 -8.11 2.40
C ARG A 17 12.13 -9.35 1.85
N LEU A 18 11.75 -10.28 2.72
CA LEU A 18 11.00 -11.47 2.34
C LEU A 18 9.64 -11.10 1.75
N LEU A 19 8.89 -10.19 2.39
CA LEU A 19 7.61 -9.70 1.88
C LEU A 19 7.76 -8.96 0.55
N ALA A 20 8.79 -8.13 0.39
CA ALA A 20 9.06 -7.43 -0.86
C ALA A 20 9.34 -8.40 -2.02
N ARG A 21 10.13 -9.47 -1.77
CA ARG A 21 10.37 -10.53 -2.75
C ARG A 21 9.09 -11.29 -3.09
N LYS A 22 8.29 -11.64 -2.08
CA LYS A 22 6.99 -12.31 -2.27
C LYS A 22 6.03 -11.47 -3.10
N ARG A 23 5.95 -10.15 -2.82
CA ARG A 23 5.16 -9.19 -3.59
C ARG A 23 5.63 -9.08 -5.05
N ARG A 24 6.95 -9.07 -5.30
CA ARG A 24 7.48 -9.00 -6.67
C ARG A 24 7.17 -10.28 -7.46
N GLY A 25 7.18 -11.44 -6.82
CA GLY A 25 6.93 -12.72 -7.49
C GLY A 25 8.04 -13.09 -8.50
N ASP A 26 7.67 -13.85 -9.53
CA ASP A 26 8.59 -14.23 -10.61
C ASP A 26 9.04 -13.01 -11.44
N THR A 27 10.36 -12.83 -11.55
CA THR A 27 10.95 -11.71 -12.30
C THR A 27 10.92 -11.91 -13.81
N ALA A 28 10.65 -13.12 -14.30
CA ALA A 28 10.39 -13.36 -15.72
C ALA A 28 9.05 -12.75 -16.17
N LEU A 29 8.11 -12.56 -15.25
CA LEU A 29 6.86 -11.87 -15.51
C LEU A 29 7.06 -10.35 -15.36
N PRO A 30 6.49 -9.54 -16.27
CA PRO A 30 6.45 -8.09 -16.13
C PRO A 30 5.79 -7.69 -14.80
N GLU A 31 6.36 -6.67 -14.15
CA GLU A 31 5.79 -6.14 -12.91
C GLU A 31 4.46 -5.43 -13.19
N LEU A 32 3.46 -5.62 -12.33
CA LEU A 32 2.21 -4.87 -12.38
C LEU A 32 2.48 -3.37 -12.28
N SER A 33 2.05 -2.60 -13.28
CA SER A 33 2.13 -1.15 -13.23
C SER A 33 0.97 -0.57 -12.40
N VAL A 34 1.18 0.61 -11.83
CA VAL A 34 0.11 1.34 -11.13
C VAL A 34 -1.03 1.65 -12.10
N GLU A 35 -0.70 1.98 -13.36
CA GLU A 35 -1.69 2.27 -14.39
C GLU A 35 -2.56 1.05 -14.74
N GLN A 36 -1.97 -0.15 -14.80
CA GLN A 36 -2.74 -1.38 -14.99
C GLN A 36 -3.75 -1.59 -13.86
N ILE A 37 -3.34 -1.42 -12.61
CA ILE A 37 -4.24 -1.57 -11.45
C ILE A 37 -5.34 -0.50 -11.49
N ARG A 38 -4.96 0.75 -11.77
CA ARG A 38 -5.89 1.88 -11.88
C ARG A 38 -6.98 1.63 -12.92
N GLN A 39 -6.60 1.15 -14.11
CA GLN A 39 -7.50 0.97 -15.25
C GLN A 39 -8.26 -0.37 -15.24
N GLN A 40 -7.64 -1.45 -14.76
CA GLN A 40 -8.18 -2.81 -14.91
C GLN A 40 -8.80 -3.36 -13.62
N MET A 41 -8.63 -2.68 -12.49
CA MET A 41 -9.22 -3.06 -11.19
C MET A 41 -10.08 -1.95 -10.57
N PRO A 42 -11.03 -1.33 -11.31
CA PRO A 42 -11.73 -0.12 -10.88
C PRO A 42 -12.53 -0.29 -9.58
N LEU A 43 -13.08 -1.49 -9.33
CA LEU A 43 -13.83 -1.77 -8.10
C LEU A 43 -12.93 -1.82 -6.85
N ALA A 44 -11.72 -2.37 -6.99
CA ALA A 44 -10.75 -2.38 -5.90
C ALA A 44 -10.25 -0.97 -5.59
N VAL A 45 -9.94 -0.21 -6.64
CA VAL A 45 -9.51 1.20 -6.55
C VAL A 45 -10.59 2.04 -5.87
N SER A 46 -11.85 1.92 -6.32
CA SER A 46 -12.99 2.62 -5.73
C SER A 46 -13.19 2.31 -4.24
N ARG A 47 -13.10 1.03 -3.88
CA ARG A 47 -13.20 0.58 -2.47
C ARG A 47 -12.09 1.18 -1.62
N VAL A 48 -10.84 1.14 -2.08
CA VAL A 48 -9.68 1.66 -1.36
C VAL A 48 -9.78 3.18 -1.19
N MET A 49 -10.19 3.94 -2.21
CA MET A 49 -10.44 5.38 -2.08
C MET A 49 -11.53 5.68 -1.05
N THR A 50 -12.65 4.94 -1.11
CA THR A 50 -13.82 5.15 -0.25
C THR A 50 -13.48 4.89 1.22
N GLU A 51 -12.95 3.71 1.53
CA GLU A 51 -12.63 3.32 2.91
C GLU A 51 -11.36 4.03 3.41
N GLY A 52 -10.43 4.38 2.51
CA GLY A 52 -9.24 5.19 2.81
C GLY A 52 -9.51 6.68 3.00
N SER A 53 -10.71 7.15 2.66
CA SER A 53 -11.16 8.55 2.78
C SER A 53 -10.29 9.56 2.01
N LEU A 54 -9.71 9.14 0.88
CA LEU A 54 -8.92 9.99 -0.02
C LEU A 54 -9.25 9.65 -1.47
N TYR A 55 -9.84 10.61 -2.18
CA TYR A 55 -10.18 10.44 -3.59
C TYR A 55 -8.96 10.76 -4.46
N ASP A 56 -8.19 9.74 -4.80
CA ASP A 56 -7.08 9.76 -5.76
C ASP A 56 -6.85 8.34 -6.27
N GLU A 57 -7.19 8.08 -7.53
CA GLU A 57 -7.12 6.74 -8.12
C GLU A 57 -5.69 6.22 -8.23
N GLN A 58 -4.72 7.11 -8.49
CA GLN A 58 -3.33 6.72 -8.66
C GLN A 58 -2.71 6.32 -7.32
N LEU A 59 -3.01 7.06 -6.25
CA LEU A 59 -2.58 6.72 -4.89
C LEU A 59 -3.26 5.45 -4.38
N ALA A 60 -4.55 5.26 -4.65
CA ALA A 60 -5.24 4.02 -4.29
C ALA A 60 -4.67 2.81 -5.04
N ALA A 61 -4.40 2.93 -6.34
CA ALA A 61 -3.74 1.88 -7.13
C ALA A 61 -2.31 1.59 -6.64
N LEU A 62 -1.56 2.63 -6.24
CA LEU A 62 -0.24 2.47 -5.64
C LEU A 62 -0.32 1.73 -4.30
N ALA A 63 -1.29 2.05 -3.43
CA ALA A 63 -1.50 1.37 -2.16
C ALA A 63 -1.83 -0.12 -2.38
N ILE A 64 -2.71 -0.43 -3.33
CA ILE A 64 -3.04 -1.81 -3.74
C ILE A 64 -1.77 -2.55 -4.20
N LYS A 65 -0.96 -1.90 -5.05
CA LYS A 65 0.32 -2.47 -5.50
C LYS A 65 1.25 -2.76 -4.34
N GLN A 66 1.43 -1.81 -3.42
CA GLN A 66 2.31 -1.94 -2.26
C GLN A 66 1.87 -3.05 -1.30
N ALA A 67 0.56 -3.21 -1.11
CA ALA A 67 -0.08 -4.23 -0.28
C ALA A 67 -0.19 -5.61 -0.95
N ALA A 68 0.39 -5.79 -2.15
CA ALA A 68 0.29 -7.04 -2.91
C ALA A 68 -1.17 -7.48 -3.16
N GLY A 69 -2.10 -6.53 -3.30
CA GLY A 69 -3.52 -6.79 -3.50
C GLY A 69 -4.35 -6.97 -2.22
N ASP A 70 -3.75 -6.95 -1.01
CA ASP A 70 -4.50 -6.93 0.24
C ASP A 70 -5.21 -5.57 0.40
N LEU A 71 -6.54 -5.58 0.25
CA LEU A 71 -7.31 -4.34 0.28
C LEU A 71 -7.39 -3.72 1.67
N MET A 72 -7.37 -4.51 2.75
CA MET A 72 -7.40 -3.96 4.11
C MET A 72 -6.11 -3.20 4.41
N GLU A 73 -4.97 -3.77 4.02
CA GLU A 73 -3.67 -3.09 4.14
C GLU A 73 -3.58 -1.88 3.20
N ALA A 74 -4.07 -1.97 1.96
CA ALA A 74 -4.10 -0.83 1.04
C ALA A 74 -4.93 0.34 1.59
N ILE A 75 -6.09 0.06 2.19
CA ILE A 75 -6.93 1.05 2.87
C ILE A 75 -6.17 1.69 4.04
N PHE A 76 -5.48 0.87 4.84
CA PHE A 76 -4.67 1.37 5.95
C PHE A 76 -3.55 2.30 5.46
N LEU A 77 -2.80 1.90 4.43
CA LEU A 77 -1.75 2.72 3.82
C LEU A 77 -2.27 4.05 3.31
N LEU A 78 -3.39 4.06 2.56
CA LEU A 78 -3.96 5.28 2.01
C LEU A 78 -4.46 6.22 3.13
N ARG A 79 -5.08 5.65 4.16
CA ARG A 79 -5.57 6.41 5.32
C ARG A 79 -4.41 6.98 6.15
N ALA A 80 -3.31 6.23 6.30
CA ALA A 80 -2.09 6.72 6.94
C ALA A 80 -1.46 7.85 6.13
N TYR A 81 -1.39 7.73 4.80
CA TYR A 81 -0.86 8.81 3.95
C TYR A 81 -1.68 10.09 4.09
N ARG A 82 -3.01 9.99 4.11
CA ARG A 82 -3.91 11.14 4.31
C ARG A 82 -3.61 11.94 5.58
N THR A 83 -3.16 11.31 6.67
CA THR A 83 -2.86 12.05 7.93
C THR A 83 -1.61 12.92 7.82
N THR A 84 -0.77 12.66 6.81
CA THR A 84 0.44 13.46 6.52
C THR A 84 0.15 14.68 5.65
N LEU A 85 -1.05 14.77 5.05
CA LEU A 85 -1.41 15.83 4.13
C LEU A 85 -2.04 17.03 4.86
N PRO A 86 -1.69 18.27 4.47
CA PRO A 86 -2.38 19.46 4.96
C PRO A 86 -3.80 19.54 4.38
N ARG A 87 -4.70 20.21 5.10
CA ARG A 87 -6.04 20.56 4.58
C ARG A 87 -5.99 21.95 3.98
N PHE A 88 -5.99 22.05 2.65
CA PHE A 88 -5.89 23.33 1.96
C PHE A 88 -7.22 24.09 1.94
N ALA A 89 -8.34 23.40 1.70
CA ALA A 89 -9.66 24.00 1.57
C ALA A 89 -10.77 22.98 1.87
N ALA A 90 -12.00 23.48 1.96
CA ALA A 90 -13.22 22.69 1.92
C ALA A 90 -13.94 22.97 0.58
N SER A 91 -14.57 21.93 0.00
CA SER A 91 -15.40 22.12 -1.19
C SER A 91 -16.73 22.79 -0.83
N LEU A 92 -17.43 23.29 -1.84
CA LEU A 92 -18.86 23.52 -1.73
C LEU A 92 -19.59 22.17 -1.56
N PRO A 93 -20.82 22.16 -1.00
CA PRO A 93 -21.68 20.99 -1.09
C PRO A 93 -21.83 20.54 -2.54
N LEU A 94 -21.74 19.22 -2.76
CA LEU A 94 -21.93 18.58 -4.07
C LEU A 94 -23.41 18.57 -4.47
#